data_AF-A0A510IXX0-F1
#
_entry.id   AF-A0A510IXX0-F1
#
_cell.length_a   1.000
_cell.length_b   1.000
_cell.length_c   1.000
_cell.angle_alpha   90.00
_cell.angle_beta   90.00
_cell.angle_gamma   90.00
#
_symmetry.space_group_name_H-M   'P 1'
#
loop_
_entity.id
_entity.type
_entity.pdbx_description
1 polymer ?
#
loop_
_entity_poly.entity_id
_entity_poly.type
_entity_poly.pdbx_seq_one_letter_code
_entity_poly.pdbx_strand_id
1 'polypeptide(L)'
;MCYSFAVPNDNLLAELPVDFLRDEKAWGQLNFDQEWENSSGKEEIKHVLGLKGQPRVSQFRLAAPGERVYPRYFAPGIASDGGKNWLRPLRYSIRPSNSVWDLATKYSLYNARLDRLLEAKTWRPLIGRQHGILPFTSFFEWVERKGKKAQVQFIPKGKDLMWAPILWDYWESLGGEVGYFSCTLITDDPAPEVKAAGHDRSPIFLGADHMKTWLEAESQSADNWQEFLKGHRESVAYNHYLIA
;
A
#
# COMPACT_ATOMS: atom_id res chain seq x y z
N MET A 1 -7.95 -1.88 10.70
CA MET A 1 -7.65 -1.75 9.25
C MET A 1 -6.52 -0.77 9.12
N CYS A 2 -5.36 -1.21 8.60
CA CYS A 2 -4.12 -0.45 8.70
C CYS A 2 -4.32 1.00 8.28
N TYR A 3 -4.22 1.91 9.25
CA TYR A 3 -4.40 3.32 9.00
C TYR A 3 -3.13 3.92 8.41
N SER A 4 -1.99 3.57 8.99
CA SER A 4 -0.67 3.93 8.49
C SER A 4 0.35 2.86 8.88
N PHE A 5 1.52 2.90 8.24
CA PHE A 5 2.60 1.97 8.52
C PHE A 5 3.95 2.64 8.46
N ALA A 6 4.96 2.04 9.08
CA ALA A 6 6.33 2.49 8.98
C ALA A 6 7.07 1.71 7.90
N VAL A 7 7.72 2.44 6.99
CA VAL A 7 8.61 1.84 5.99
C VAL A 7 9.98 1.55 6.60
N PRO A 8 10.66 0.48 6.15
CA PRO A 8 12.05 0.23 6.54
C PRO A 8 12.99 1.36 6.13
N ASN A 9 14.17 1.36 6.74
CA ASN A 9 15.28 2.16 6.26
C ASN A 9 15.96 1.51 5.03
N ASP A 10 16.86 2.23 4.37
CA ASP A 10 17.50 1.77 3.14
C ASP A 10 18.30 0.47 3.33
N ASN A 11 18.92 0.26 4.50
CA ASN A 11 19.66 -0.97 4.81
C ASN A 11 18.72 -2.19 4.83
N LEU A 12 17.57 -2.04 5.50
CA LEU A 12 16.55 -3.09 5.59
C LEU A 12 15.83 -3.33 4.25
N LEU A 13 15.70 -2.31 3.39
CA LEU A 13 15.18 -2.49 2.03
C LEU A 13 16.07 -3.41 1.19
N ALA A 14 17.38 -3.39 1.41
CA ALA A 14 18.31 -4.29 0.72
C ALA A 14 18.16 -5.76 1.17
N GLU A 15 17.46 -6.03 2.26
CA GLU A 15 17.17 -7.38 2.77
C GLU A 15 15.91 -8.02 2.18
N LEU A 16 15.27 -7.35 1.21
CA LEU A 16 14.18 -7.93 0.42
C LEU A 16 14.62 -9.29 -0.17
N PRO A 17 13.95 -10.41 0.17
CA PRO A 17 14.41 -11.74 -0.22
C PRO A 17 13.96 -12.13 -1.63
N VAL A 18 13.89 -11.15 -2.53
CA VAL A 18 13.46 -11.29 -3.92
C VAL A 18 14.32 -10.38 -4.78
N ASP A 19 14.69 -10.85 -5.97
CA ASP A 19 15.40 -10.01 -6.93
C ASP A 19 14.45 -8.94 -7.48
N PHE A 20 14.94 -7.72 -7.61
CA PHE A 20 14.20 -6.60 -8.20
C PHE A 20 15.12 -5.63 -8.93
N LEU A 21 14.53 -4.85 -9.83
CA LEU A 21 15.17 -3.73 -10.49
C LEU A 21 14.62 -2.42 -9.93
N ARG A 22 15.47 -1.39 -9.83
CA ARG A 22 15.00 -0.05 -9.51
C ARG A 22 14.36 0.59 -10.74
N ASP A 23 13.14 1.10 -10.59
CA ASP A 23 12.45 1.79 -11.68
C ASP A 23 12.81 3.28 -11.73
N GLU A 24 13.96 3.61 -12.30
CA GLU A 24 14.44 4.99 -12.39
C GLU A 24 13.45 5.92 -13.10
N LYS A 25 12.63 5.41 -14.01
CA LYS A 25 11.61 6.21 -14.69
C LYS A 25 10.49 6.62 -13.73
N ALA A 26 9.97 5.67 -12.95
CA ALA A 26 8.93 5.96 -11.97
C ALA A 26 9.41 6.89 -10.86
N TRP A 27 10.67 6.73 -10.40
CA TRP A 27 11.27 7.64 -9.43
C TRP A 27 11.50 9.04 -10.02
N GLY A 28 11.99 9.13 -11.25
CA GLY A 28 12.11 10.40 -11.96
C GLY A 28 10.77 11.10 -12.14
N GLN A 29 9.72 10.35 -12.52
CA GLN A 29 8.37 10.91 -12.67
C GLN A 29 7.85 11.50 -11.35
N LEU A 30 8.02 10.80 -10.22
CA LEU A 30 7.60 11.33 -8.92
C LEU A 30 8.31 12.65 -8.58
N ASN A 31 9.62 12.77 -8.91
CA ASN A 31 10.35 14.02 -8.71
C ASN A 31 9.78 15.15 -9.58
N PHE A 32 9.50 14.89 -10.86
CA PHE A 32 8.85 15.85 -11.75
C PHE A 32 7.46 16.27 -11.25
N ASP A 33 6.66 15.32 -10.77
CA ASP A 33 5.33 15.59 -10.21
C ASP A 33 5.41 16.46 -8.94
N GLN A 34 6.44 16.26 -8.11
CA GLN A 34 6.71 17.10 -6.92
C GLN A 34 7.12 18.52 -7.32
N GLU A 35 7.98 18.68 -8.32
CA GLU A 35 8.39 19.99 -8.84
C GLU A 35 7.20 20.72 -9.46
N TRP A 36 6.40 20.02 -10.26
CA TRP A 36 5.15 20.53 -10.82
C TRP A 36 4.21 21.00 -9.70
N GLU A 37 3.92 20.15 -8.70
CA GLU A 37 3.06 20.51 -7.56
C GLU A 37 3.54 21.77 -6.83
N ASN A 38 4.86 21.91 -6.64
CA ASN A 38 5.44 23.08 -5.96
C ASN A 38 5.35 24.37 -6.78
N SER A 39 5.29 24.26 -8.11
CA SER A 39 5.21 25.40 -9.03
C SER A 39 3.78 25.78 -9.44
N SER A 40 2.82 24.86 -9.27
CA SER A 40 1.44 25.01 -9.73
C SER A 40 0.51 25.66 -8.70
N GLY A 41 -0.54 26.32 -9.19
CA GLY A 41 -1.61 26.85 -8.35
C GLY A 41 -2.55 25.76 -7.83
N LYS A 42 -3.20 25.99 -6.68
CA LYS A 42 -4.15 25.01 -6.09
C LYS A 42 -5.32 24.62 -7.00
N GLU A 43 -5.81 25.54 -7.83
CA GLU A 43 -6.88 25.23 -8.80
C GLU A 43 -6.37 24.38 -9.96
N GLU A 44 -5.14 24.60 -10.42
CA GLU A 44 -4.50 23.76 -11.45
C GLU A 44 -4.30 22.34 -10.92
N ILE A 45 -3.72 22.19 -9.72
CA ILE A 45 -3.53 20.88 -9.08
C ILE A 45 -4.86 20.15 -8.93
N LYS A 46 -5.89 20.87 -8.46
CA LYS A 46 -7.25 20.31 -8.33
C LYS A 46 -7.80 19.85 -9.68
N HIS A 47 -7.58 20.62 -10.75
CA HIS A 47 -8.05 20.29 -12.09
C HIS A 47 -7.32 19.06 -12.66
N VAL A 48 -6.00 19.10 -12.74
CA VAL A 48 -5.16 18.02 -13.32
C VAL A 48 -5.34 16.72 -12.56
N LEU A 49 -5.37 16.77 -11.22
CA LEU A 49 -5.55 15.58 -10.40
C LEU A 49 -7.00 15.14 -10.25
N GLY A 50 -7.98 15.88 -10.78
CA GLY A 50 -9.39 15.55 -10.60
C GLY A 50 -9.77 15.47 -9.11
N LEU A 51 -9.46 16.50 -8.33
CA LEU A 51 -9.81 16.59 -6.92
C LEU A 51 -11.17 17.26 -6.74
N LYS A 52 -11.95 16.80 -5.76
CA LYS A 52 -13.25 17.41 -5.42
C LYS A 52 -13.12 18.80 -4.78
N GLY A 53 -11.95 19.12 -4.24
CA GLY A 53 -11.67 20.40 -3.59
C GLY A 53 -10.18 20.71 -3.64
N GLN A 54 -9.81 21.94 -3.27
CA GLN A 54 -8.42 22.35 -3.28
C GLN A 54 -7.56 21.46 -2.36
N PRO A 55 -6.34 21.10 -2.80
CA PRO A 55 -5.41 20.35 -1.96
C PRO A 55 -5.04 21.17 -0.71
N ARG A 56 -5.06 20.51 0.45
CA ARG A 56 -4.64 21.09 1.75
C ARG A 56 -3.25 20.63 2.18
N VAL A 57 -2.78 19.56 1.57
CA VAL A 57 -1.49 18.89 1.81
C VAL A 57 -0.92 18.52 0.44
N SER A 58 0.38 18.22 0.39
CA SER A 58 1.01 17.66 -0.81
C SER A 58 0.33 16.35 -1.24
N GLN A 59 0.14 16.17 -2.55
CA GLN A 59 -0.40 14.98 -3.19
C GLN A 59 0.70 13.99 -3.59
N PHE A 60 1.96 14.43 -3.63
CA PHE A 60 3.14 13.63 -4.01
C PHE A 60 4.13 13.43 -2.86
N ARG A 61 3.64 13.43 -1.63
CA ARG A 61 4.49 13.23 -0.45
C ARG A 61 5.06 11.81 -0.42
N LEU A 62 6.36 11.68 -0.64
CA LEU A 62 7.14 10.47 -0.38
C LEU A 62 7.48 10.40 1.11
N ALA A 63 7.20 9.26 1.75
CA ALA A 63 7.65 9.00 3.11
C ALA A 63 9.17 8.77 3.12
N ALA A 64 9.89 9.46 4.00
CA ALA A 64 11.31 9.19 4.19
C ALA A 64 11.52 7.84 4.92
N PRO A 65 12.71 7.23 4.81
CA PRO A 65 13.10 6.06 5.59
C PRO A 65 12.71 6.16 7.07
N GLY A 66 12.00 5.16 7.59
CA GLY A 66 11.52 5.12 8.98
C GLY A 66 10.32 6.02 9.31
N GLU A 67 9.82 6.82 8.36
CA GLU A 67 8.59 7.59 8.55
C GLU A 67 7.33 6.75 8.45
N ARG A 68 6.23 7.35 8.94
CA ARG A 68 4.88 6.80 8.79
C ARG A 68 4.31 7.17 7.42
N VAL A 69 3.86 6.16 6.68
CA VAL A 69 3.11 6.26 5.44
C VAL A 69 1.63 6.32 5.76
N TYR A 70 1.01 7.46 5.47
CA TYR A 70 -0.45 7.64 5.57
C TYR A 70 -1.12 7.41 4.22
N PRO A 71 -2.46 7.22 4.18
CA PRO A 71 -3.14 7.10 2.91
C PRO A 71 -2.90 8.32 2.04
N ARG A 72 -2.54 8.07 0.78
CA ARG A 72 -2.09 8.99 -0.28
C ARG A 72 -0.62 9.42 -0.21
N TYR A 73 0.17 8.89 0.72
CA TYR A 73 1.62 9.05 0.69
C TYR A 73 2.22 8.03 -0.27
N PHE A 74 3.36 8.36 -0.85
CA PHE A 74 4.19 7.42 -1.60
C PHE A 74 5.14 6.69 -0.66
N ALA A 75 5.37 5.42 -0.96
CA ALA A 75 6.32 4.57 -0.26
C ALA A 75 7.05 3.66 -1.26
N PRO A 76 8.32 3.29 -1.00
CA PRO A 76 9.00 2.27 -1.79
C PRO A 76 8.30 0.92 -1.61
N GLY A 77 7.98 0.26 -2.73
CA GLY A 77 7.45 -1.10 -2.75
C GLY A 77 7.86 -1.86 -4.01
N ILE A 78 7.73 -3.18 -3.96
CA ILE A 78 8.00 -4.05 -5.11
C ILE A 78 6.69 -4.30 -5.85
N ALA A 79 6.64 -3.92 -7.12
CA ALA A 79 5.54 -4.24 -8.02
C ALA A 79 5.99 -5.29 -9.03
N SER A 80 5.26 -6.39 -9.13
CA SER A 80 5.40 -7.34 -10.25
C SER A 80 4.70 -6.75 -11.47
N ASP A 81 5.45 -6.52 -12.54
CA ASP A 81 5.00 -5.91 -13.78
C ASP A 81 5.82 -6.42 -14.96
N GLY A 82 5.14 -6.96 -15.98
CA GLY A 82 5.77 -7.48 -17.20
C GLY A 82 6.76 -8.62 -16.95
N GLY A 83 6.51 -9.48 -15.96
CA GLY A 83 7.38 -10.60 -15.61
C GLY A 83 8.66 -10.19 -14.87
N LYS A 84 8.71 -8.97 -14.34
CA LYS A 84 9.83 -8.44 -13.55
C LYS A 84 9.32 -7.81 -12.26
N ASN A 85 10.17 -7.81 -11.25
CA ASN A 85 9.92 -7.12 -9.99
C ASN A 85 10.59 -5.74 -10.02
N TRP A 86 9.82 -4.71 -9.74
CA TRP A 86 10.28 -3.32 -9.79
C TRP A 86 10.14 -2.64 -8.43
N LEU A 87 11.23 -2.09 -7.91
CA LEU A 87 11.21 -1.17 -6.78
C LEU A 87 10.76 0.22 -7.26
N ARG A 88 9.51 0.56 -6.92
CA ARG A 88 8.80 1.76 -7.38
C ARG A 88 8.30 2.61 -6.21
N PRO A 89 8.10 3.92 -6.42
CA PRO A 89 7.25 4.70 -5.53
C PRO A 89 5.79 4.33 -5.76
N LEU A 90 5.11 3.83 -4.72
CA LEU A 90 3.71 3.44 -4.75
C LEU A 90 2.89 4.34 -3.84
N ARG A 91 1.87 5.00 -4.40
CA ARG A 91 0.90 5.77 -3.61
C ARG A 91 0.03 4.83 -2.78
N TYR A 92 0.05 4.92 -1.46
CA TYR A 92 -0.77 4.12 -0.56
C TYR A 92 -2.23 4.57 -0.57
N SER A 93 -2.99 4.09 -1.54
CA SER A 93 -4.44 4.21 -1.74
C SER A 93 -4.63 4.13 -3.25
N ILE A 94 -5.26 3.07 -3.73
CA ILE A 94 -5.38 2.88 -5.17
C ILE A 94 -6.17 4.04 -5.79
N ARG A 95 -5.73 4.44 -6.97
CA ARG A 95 -6.49 5.24 -7.90
C ARG A 95 -6.68 4.39 -9.16
N PRO A 96 -7.90 3.92 -9.45
CA PRO A 96 -8.14 3.10 -10.63
C PRO A 96 -7.75 3.85 -11.91
N SER A 97 -7.11 3.15 -12.85
CA SER A 97 -6.64 3.69 -14.14
C SER A 97 -7.71 4.46 -14.92
N ASN A 98 -8.96 4.03 -14.85
CA ASN A 98 -10.09 4.66 -15.53
C ASN A 98 -10.80 5.76 -14.71
N SER A 99 -10.26 6.17 -13.56
CA SER A 99 -10.91 7.15 -12.69
C SER A 99 -10.64 8.59 -13.12
N VAL A 100 -11.70 9.34 -13.40
CA VAL A 100 -11.61 10.79 -13.67
C VAL A 100 -11.33 11.57 -12.37
N TRP A 101 -11.95 11.14 -11.26
CA TRP A 101 -11.84 11.79 -9.96
C TRP A 101 -11.02 10.96 -8.99
N ASP A 102 -10.32 11.61 -8.05
CA ASP A 102 -9.75 10.89 -6.90
C ASP A 102 -10.88 10.37 -5.99
N LEU A 103 -11.17 9.09 -6.16
CA LEU A 103 -12.24 8.37 -5.48
C LEU A 103 -11.91 8.04 -4.03
N ALA A 104 -10.65 8.15 -3.58
CA ALA A 104 -10.21 7.77 -2.24
C ALA A 104 -10.91 8.55 -1.11
N THR A 105 -11.46 9.73 -1.42
CA THR A 105 -12.25 10.52 -0.49
C THR A 105 -13.68 9.99 -0.29
N LYS A 106 -14.21 9.23 -1.26
CA LYS A 106 -15.56 8.64 -1.24
C LYS A 106 -15.54 7.17 -0.84
N TYR A 107 -14.48 6.45 -1.22
CA TYR A 107 -14.31 5.03 -0.96
C TYR A 107 -12.93 4.79 -0.31
N SER A 108 -12.89 3.96 0.73
CA SER A 108 -11.62 3.52 1.32
C SER A 108 -10.93 2.55 0.36
N LEU A 109 -10.00 3.05 -0.44
CA LEU A 109 -9.29 2.30 -1.49
C LEU A 109 -7.86 1.89 -1.09
N TYR A 110 -7.49 2.13 0.17
CA TYR A 110 -6.15 1.83 0.69
C TYR A 110 -6.03 0.45 1.35
N ASN A 111 -7.13 -0.22 1.73
CA ASN A 111 -7.06 -1.67 1.96
C ASN A 111 -8.20 -2.43 1.28
N ALA A 112 -7.89 -3.61 0.76
CA ALA A 112 -8.80 -4.59 0.21
C ALA A 112 -8.94 -5.77 1.18
N ARG A 113 -10.17 -6.22 1.46
CA ARG A 113 -10.37 -7.43 2.27
C ARG A 113 -10.14 -8.67 1.42
N LEU A 114 -9.37 -9.62 1.94
CA LEU A 114 -8.99 -10.86 1.26
C LEU A 114 -10.21 -11.65 0.79
N ASP A 115 -11.21 -11.83 1.66
CA ASP A 115 -12.48 -12.54 1.38
C ASP A 115 -13.33 -11.87 0.28
N ARG A 116 -13.16 -10.56 0.05
CA ARG A 116 -13.93 -9.78 -0.94
C ARG A 116 -13.19 -9.47 -2.23
N LEU A 117 -11.94 -9.92 -2.40
CA LEU A 117 -11.15 -9.61 -3.60
C LEU A 117 -11.84 -10.04 -4.91
N LEU A 118 -12.48 -11.20 -4.91
CA LEU A 118 -13.11 -11.77 -6.10
C LEU A 118 -14.47 -11.17 -6.45
N GLU A 119 -15.14 -10.56 -5.46
CA GLU A 119 -16.46 -9.94 -5.60
C GLU A 119 -16.34 -8.45 -6.01
N ALA A 120 -15.28 -7.78 -5.56
CA ALA A 120 -15.07 -6.38 -5.80
C ALA A 120 -14.56 -6.12 -7.23
N LYS A 121 -15.34 -5.36 -8.01
CA LYS A 121 -14.98 -4.92 -9.37
C LYS A 121 -13.62 -4.21 -9.45
N THR A 122 -13.22 -3.53 -8.37
CA THR A 122 -11.94 -2.82 -8.27
C THR A 122 -10.75 -3.78 -8.11
N TRP A 123 -10.92 -4.91 -7.44
CA TRP A 123 -9.81 -5.79 -7.05
C TRP A 123 -9.66 -7.01 -7.96
N ARG A 124 -10.76 -7.60 -8.39
CA ARG A 124 -10.77 -8.83 -9.22
C ARG A 124 -9.89 -8.73 -10.47
N PRO A 125 -9.83 -7.60 -11.20
CA PRO A 125 -8.96 -7.50 -12.38
C PRO A 125 -7.46 -7.42 -12.05
N LEU A 126 -7.10 -7.08 -10.81
CA LEU A 126 -5.72 -6.80 -10.40
C LEU A 126 -5.02 -8.03 -9.81
N ILE A 127 -5.75 -8.87 -9.08
CA ILE A 127 -5.17 -10.03 -8.38
C ILE A 127 -4.48 -10.98 -9.37
N GLY A 128 -3.21 -11.31 -9.10
CA GLY A 128 -2.36 -12.13 -9.98
C GLY A 128 -1.88 -11.43 -11.26
N ARG A 129 -2.18 -10.14 -11.46
CA ARG A 129 -1.79 -9.37 -12.66
C ARG A 129 -1.03 -8.09 -12.33
N GLN A 130 -1.57 -7.32 -11.39
CA GLN A 130 -1.01 -6.07 -10.89
C GLN A 130 -0.90 -6.19 -9.38
N HIS A 131 0.12 -6.92 -8.95
CA HIS A 131 0.35 -7.29 -7.56
C HIS A 131 1.79 -7.02 -7.17
N GLY A 132 2.06 -7.05 -5.87
CA GLY A 132 3.36 -6.68 -5.35
C GLY A 132 3.47 -6.94 -3.85
N ILE A 133 4.54 -6.44 -3.25
CA ILE A 133 4.75 -6.43 -1.81
C ILE A 133 5.17 -5.05 -1.32
N LEU A 134 4.66 -4.67 -0.16
CA LEU A 134 5.13 -3.52 0.62
C LEU A 134 5.82 -4.01 1.89
N PRO A 135 7.01 -3.48 2.21
CA PRO A 135 7.71 -3.81 3.44
C PRO A 135 7.24 -2.96 4.62
N PHE A 136 7.10 -3.59 5.79
CA PHE A 136 6.63 -2.99 7.03
C PHE A 136 7.63 -3.26 8.15
N THR A 137 7.96 -2.23 8.92
CA THR A 137 8.59 -2.42 10.26
C THR A 137 7.55 -2.39 11.38
N SER A 138 6.44 -1.70 11.18
CA SER A 138 5.29 -1.66 12.08
C SER A 138 4.05 -1.09 11.38
N PHE A 139 2.87 -1.27 11.97
CA PHE A 139 1.64 -0.60 11.51
C PHE A 139 0.85 0.01 12.66
N PHE A 140 -0.05 0.93 12.33
CA PHE A 140 -0.77 1.76 13.27
C PHE A 140 -2.28 1.69 13.03
N GLU A 141 -3.03 1.70 14.13
CA GLU A 141 -4.48 1.55 14.11
C GLU A 141 -5.15 2.49 15.10
N TRP A 142 -6.33 3.00 14.74
CA TRP A 142 -7.16 3.86 15.59
C TRP A 142 -8.09 3.04 16.48
N VAL A 143 -7.79 2.91 17.76
CA VAL A 143 -8.62 2.19 18.72
C VAL A 143 -9.50 3.12 19.53
N GLU A 144 -10.59 2.60 20.09
CA GLU A 144 -11.36 3.30 21.09
C GLU A 144 -10.94 2.85 22.50
N ARG A 145 -10.56 3.81 23.35
CA ARG A 145 -10.20 3.57 24.75
C ARG A 145 -10.89 4.59 25.63
N LYS A 146 -11.69 4.11 26.59
CA LYS A 146 -12.44 4.96 27.55
C LYS A 146 -13.25 6.07 26.83
N GLY A 147 -13.90 5.75 25.71
CA GLY A 147 -14.70 6.68 24.91
C GLY A 147 -13.89 7.71 24.10
N LYS A 148 -12.56 7.55 23.99
CA LYS A 148 -11.69 8.42 23.17
C LYS A 148 -10.94 7.62 22.12
N LYS A 149 -10.74 8.22 20.95
CA LYS A 149 -9.87 7.66 19.91
C LYS A 149 -8.41 7.80 20.32
N ALA A 150 -7.65 6.73 20.18
CA ALA A 150 -6.20 6.73 20.35
C ALA A 150 -5.54 5.88 19.26
N GLN A 151 -4.27 6.12 18.99
CA GLN A 151 -3.51 5.27 18.06
C GLN A 151 -2.70 4.24 18.82
N VAL A 152 -2.67 3.01 18.31
CA VAL A 152 -1.80 1.93 18.78
C VAL A 152 -0.88 1.53 17.65
N GLN A 153 0.41 1.41 17.96
CA GLN A 153 1.42 0.85 17.07
C GLN A 153 1.59 -0.64 17.37
N PHE A 154 1.69 -1.46 16.31
CA PHE A 154 1.98 -2.88 16.37
C PHE A 154 3.35 -3.14 15.73
N ILE A 155 4.28 -3.66 16.52
CA ILE A 155 5.66 -4.00 16.13
C ILE A 155 5.80 -5.52 16.18
N PRO A 156 6.28 -6.19 15.11
CA PRO A 156 6.43 -7.63 15.10
C PRO A 156 7.42 -8.10 16.18
N LYS A 157 7.15 -9.26 16.77
CA LYS A 157 8.07 -9.93 17.70
C LYS A 157 9.02 -10.85 16.93
N GLY A 158 10.31 -10.74 17.23
CA GLY A 158 11.34 -11.67 16.71
C GLY A 158 11.74 -11.47 15.25
N LYS A 159 11.40 -10.32 14.65
CA LYS A 159 11.83 -9.93 13.30
C LYS A 159 11.71 -8.41 13.12
N ASP A 160 12.44 -7.89 12.14
CA ASP A 160 12.48 -6.45 11.83
C ASP A 160 11.58 -6.06 10.65
N LEU A 161 11.19 -7.03 9.81
CA LEU A 161 10.41 -6.79 8.59
C LEU A 161 9.23 -7.74 8.46
N MET A 162 8.15 -7.22 7.90
CA MET A 162 7.00 -7.98 7.44
C MET A 162 6.64 -7.59 6.02
N TRP A 163 6.15 -8.54 5.23
CA TRP A 163 5.92 -8.35 3.80
C TRP A 163 4.43 -8.41 3.50
N ALA A 164 3.81 -7.25 3.33
CA ALA A 164 2.38 -7.16 3.04
C ALA A 164 2.14 -7.34 1.54
N PRO A 165 1.34 -8.31 1.09
CA PRO A 165 0.92 -8.39 -0.30
C PRO A 165 0.01 -7.21 -0.63
N ILE A 166 0.22 -6.64 -1.82
CA ILE A 166 -0.54 -5.52 -2.34
C ILE A 166 -1.13 -5.84 -3.71
N LEU A 167 -2.17 -5.10 -4.06
CA LEU A 167 -2.56 -4.89 -5.45
C LEU A 167 -2.16 -3.47 -5.85
N TRP A 168 -1.80 -3.26 -7.11
CA TRP A 168 -1.49 -1.95 -7.65
C TRP A 168 -2.30 -1.67 -8.92
N ASP A 169 -2.38 -0.39 -9.30
CA ASP A 169 -2.86 0.07 -10.61
C ASP A 169 -2.10 1.35 -10.97
N TYR A 170 -1.99 1.63 -12.27
CA TYR A 170 -1.35 2.83 -12.80
C TYR A 170 -2.42 3.82 -13.26
N TRP A 171 -2.38 5.03 -12.73
CA TRP A 171 -3.30 6.10 -13.12
C TRP A 171 -2.53 7.24 -13.78
N GLU A 172 -3.15 7.83 -14.80
CA GLU A 172 -2.66 8.99 -15.53
C GLU A 172 -3.75 10.06 -15.63
N SER A 173 -3.37 11.33 -15.53
CA SER A 173 -4.27 12.46 -15.74
C SER A 173 -4.79 12.51 -17.18
N LEU A 174 -5.94 13.14 -17.39
CA LEU A 174 -6.55 13.21 -18.73
C LEU A 174 -5.65 13.85 -19.79
N GLY A 175 -4.78 14.79 -19.40
CA GLY A 175 -3.81 15.42 -20.29
C GLY A 175 -2.42 14.77 -20.29
N GLY A 176 -2.21 13.69 -19.52
CA GLY A 176 -0.91 13.02 -19.41
C GLY A 176 0.16 13.82 -18.66
N GLU A 177 -0.22 14.87 -17.95
CA GLU A 177 0.71 15.71 -17.17
C GLU A 177 1.29 14.97 -15.97
N VAL A 178 0.50 14.09 -15.36
CA VAL A 178 0.83 13.35 -14.15
C VAL A 178 0.45 11.90 -14.36
N GLY A 179 1.34 10.98 -13.96
CA GLY A 179 1.03 9.56 -13.92
C GLY A 179 1.79 8.84 -12.81
N TYR A 180 1.11 7.98 -12.06
CA TYR A 180 1.72 7.27 -10.94
C TYR A 180 1.13 5.89 -10.68
N PHE A 181 1.96 5.04 -10.08
CA PHE A 181 1.54 3.77 -9.51
C PHE A 181 0.92 3.99 -8.14
N SER A 182 -0.21 3.34 -7.91
CA SER A 182 -0.92 3.39 -6.63
C SER A 182 -1.23 1.97 -6.17
N CYS A 183 -1.32 1.76 -4.86
CA CYS A 183 -1.47 0.43 -4.28
C CYS A 183 -2.51 0.38 -3.16
N THR A 184 -2.94 -0.83 -2.85
CA THR A 184 -3.84 -1.16 -1.73
C THR A 184 -3.28 -2.37 -1.00
N LEU A 185 -3.32 -2.32 0.33
CA LEU A 185 -2.91 -3.45 1.17
C LEU A 185 -4.00 -4.50 1.20
N ILE A 186 -3.61 -5.78 1.18
CA ILE A 186 -4.55 -6.86 1.46
C ILE A 186 -4.66 -7.04 2.98
N THR A 187 -5.89 -7.04 3.47
CA THR A 187 -6.24 -7.17 4.89
C THR A 187 -7.16 -8.36 5.08
N ASP A 188 -7.15 -8.93 6.28
CA ASP A 188 -8.09 -9.97 6.66
C ASP A 188 -8.36 -9.89 8.18
N ASP A 189 -8.94 -10.96 8.73
CA ASP A 189 -9.11 -11.14 10.16
C ASP A 189 -7.82 -10.82 10.96
N PRO A 190 -7.96 -10.15 12.11
CA PRO A 190 -6.85 -9.57 12.83
C PRO A 190 -6.06 -10.61 13.62
N ALA A 191 -4.76 -10.38 13.79
CA ALA A 191 -3.96 -11.08 14.80
C ALA A 191 -4.56 -10.88 16.22
N PRO A 192 -4.34 -11.82 17.17
CA PRO A 192 -4.94 -11.76 18.51
C PRO A 192 -4.72 -10.44 19.25
N GLU A 193 -3.53 -9.85 19.18
CA GLU A 193 -3.20 -8.58 19.83
C GLU A 193 -3.93 -7.39 19.20
N VAL A 194 -4.09 -7.40 17.87
CA VAL A 194 -4.85 -6.37 17.13
C VAL A 194 -6.33 -6.45 17.49
N LYS A 195 -6.86 -7.68 17.56
CA LYS A 195 -8.24 -7.95 18.02
C LYS A 195 -8.46 -7.47 19.45
N ALA A 196 -7.55 -7.81 20.36
CA ALA A 196 -7.61 -7.40 21.76
C ALA A 196 -7.53 -5.87 21.94
N ALA A 197 -6.86 -5.17 21.02
CA ALA A 197 -6.82 -3.71 21.00
C ALA A 197 -8.13 -3.07 20.49
N GLY A 198 -9.06 -3.84 19.94
CA GLY A 198 -10.37 -3.38 19.48
C GLY A 198 -10.51 -3.22 17.97
N HIS A 199 -9.61 -3.80 17.16
CA HIS A 199 -9.73 -3.83 15.70
C HIS A 199 -10.25 -5.15 15.17
N ASP A 200 -11.04 -5.06 14.10
CA ASP A 200 -11.64 -6.21 13.42
C ASP A 200 -10.84 -6.66 12.18
N ARG A 201 -9.72 -5.99 11.88
CA ARG A 201 -8.90 -6.21 10.69
C ARG A 201 -7.45 -5.80 10.90
N SER A 202 -6.53 -6.54 10.29
CA SER A 202 -5.12 -6.16 10.13
C SER A 202 -4.63 -6.45 8.70
N PRO A 203 -3.48 -5.88 8.28
CA PRO A 203 -2.78 -6.40 7.11
C PRO A 203 -2.49 -7.90 7.28
N ILE A 204 -2.51 -8.62 6.16
CA ILE A 204 -1.90 -9.94 6.11
C ILE A 204 -0.42 -9.78 5.74
N PHE A 205 0.40 -10.74 6.14
CA PHE A 205 1.81 -10.78 5.79
C PHE A 205 2.13 -12.15 5.19
N LEU A 206 3.04 -12.18 4.22
CA LEU A 206 3.56 -13.40 3.63
C LEU A 206 4.87 -13.81 4.30
N GLY A 207 5.06 -15.11 4.47
CA GLY A 207 6.37 -15.67 4.82
C GLY A 207 7.39 -15.45 3.70
N ALA A 208 8.67 -15.41 4.06
CA ALA A 208 9.78 -15.25 3.13
C ALA A 208 9.68 -16.20 1.92
N ASP A 209 9.40 -17.47 2.20
CA ASP A 209 9.36 -18.56 1.23
C ASP A 209 8.21 -18.46 0.22
N HIS A 210 7.22 -17.59 0.46
CA HIS A 210 6.01 -17.45 -0.37
C HIS A 210 5.99 -16.18 -1.21
N MET A 211 6.89 -15.23 -0.95
CA MET A 211 6.96 -13.97 -1.69
C MET A 211 7.29 -14.19 -3.16
N LYS A 212 8.27 -15.06 -3.45
CA LYS A 212 8.64 -15.36 -4.83
C LYS A 212 7.44 -15.90 -5.62
N THR A 213 6.72 -16.87 -5.07
CA THR A 213 5.51 -17.42 -5.68
C THR A 213 4.42 -16.36 -5.90
N TRP A 214 4.26 -15.43 -4.95
CA TRP A 214 3.30 -14.34 -5.10
C TRP A 214 3.71 -13.35 -6.21
N LEU A 215 4.99 -12.96 -6.29
CA LEU A 215 5.49 -11.96 -7.24
C LEU A 215 5.69 -12.52 -8.65
N GLU A 216 6.04 -13.79 -8.76
CA GLU A 216 6.13 -14.52 -10.02
C GLU A 216 4.80 -15.18 -10.37
N ALA A 217 3.69 -14.56 -9.94
CA ALA A 217 2.36 -15.03 -10.28
C ALA A 217 2.18 -15.03 -11.80
N GLU A 218 2.33 -16.22 -12.40
CA GLU A 218 1.95 -16.44 -13.79
C GLU A 218 0.43 -16.51 -13.92
N SER A 219 -0.07 -16.69 -15.15
CA SER A 219 -1.45 -16.71 -15.63
C SER A 219 -2.43 -17.70 -14.95
N GLN A 220 -2.30 -17.96 -13.66
CA GLN A 220 -3.29 -18.62 -12.81
C GLN A 220 -4.52 -17.71 -12.62
N SER A 221 -5.67 -18.33 -12.35
CA SER A 221 -6.92 -17.61 -12.11
C SER A 221 -6.86 -16.78 -10.83
N ALA A 222 -7.69 -15.73 -10.77
CA ALA A 222 -7.86 -14.92 -9.57
C ALA A 222 -8.23 -15.76 -8.33
N ASP A 223 -9.06 -16.78 -8.52
CA ASP A 223 -9.50 -17.70 -7.48
C ASP A 223 -8.32 -18.46 -6.83
N ASN A 224 -7.36 -18.93 -7.63
CA ASN A 224 -6.16 -19.59 -7.14
C ASN A 224 -5.32 -18.67 -6.24
N TRP A 225 -5.21 -17.40 -6.60
CA TRP A 225 -4.43 -16.42 -5.84
C TRP A 225 -5.09 -16.02 -4.52
N GLN A 226 -6.43 -15.92 -4.47
CA GLN A 226 -7.12 -15.69 -3.20
C GLN A 226 -6.89 -16.86 -2.24
N GLU A 227 -6.97 -18.09 -2.74
CA GLU A 227 -6.76 -19.29 -1.92
C GLU A 227 -5.29 -19.44 -1.49
N PHE A 228 -4.35 -19.16 -2.38
CA PHE A 228 -2.94 -19.07 -2.05
C PHE A 228 -2.68 -18.10 -0.89
N LEU A 229 -3.22 -16.87 -0.99
CA LEU A 229 -3.06 -15.85 0.06
C LEU A 229 -3.73 -16.25 1.37
N LYS A 230 -4.81 -17.04 1.37
CA LYS A 230 -5.42 -17.55 2.61
C LYS A 230 -4.54 -18.59 3.30
N GLY A 231 -3.95 -19.50 2.52
CA GLY A 231 -3.16 -20.63 3.01
C GLY A 231 -1.72 -20.31 3.40
N HIS A 232 -1.15 -19.22 2.91
CA HIS A 232 0.29 -18.90 3.06
C HIS A 232 0.55 -17.62 3.86
N ARG A 233 -0.36 -17.29 4.77
CA ARG A 233 -0.20 -16.15 5.69
C ARG A 233 0.81 -16.50 6.77
N GLU A 234 1.70 -15.58 7.04
CA GLU A 234 2.55 -15.65 8.20
C GLU A 234 1.75 -15.31 9.47
N SER A 235 1.87 -16.17 10.49
CA SER A 235 1.36 -15.87 11.83
C SER A 235 2.36 -14.98 12.57
N VAL A 236 2.07 -13.68 12.64
CA VAL A 236 2.93 -12.69 13.32
C VAL A 236 2.33 -12.32 14.68
N ALA A 237 3.15 -12.39 15.73
CA ALA A 237 2.83 -11.88 17.05
C ALA A 237 3.37 -10.45 17.22
N TYR A 238 2.69 -9.62 18.01
CA TYR A 238 3.00 -8.18 18.10
C TYR A 238 3.25 -7.71 19.53
N ASN A 239 4.28 -6.86 19.69
CA ASN A 239 4.31 -5.88 20.77
C ASN A 239 3.42 -4.71 20.34
N HIS A 240 2.69 -4.11 21.28
CA HIS A 240 1.83 -2.97 20.96
C HIS A 240 1.93 -1.84 21.97
N TYR A 241 1.95 -0.60 21.46
CA TYR A 241 2.22 0.60 22.24
C TYR A 241 1.19 1.68 21.90
N LEU A 242 0.69 2.37 22.93
CA LEU A 242 -0.14 3.55 22.73
C LEU A 242 0.76 4.69 22.22
N ILE A 243 0.35 5.32 21.13
CA ILE A 243 1.02 6.52 20.62
C ILE A 243 0.38 7.72 21.31
N ALA A 244 1.23 8.51 21.98
CA ALA A 244 0.86 9.78 22.60
C ALA A 244 0.72 10.90 21.56
#